data_AF-A0A7S0YH30-F1
#
_entry.id   AF-A0A7S0YH30-F1
#
_cell.length_a   1.000
_cell.length_b   1.000
_cell.length_c   1.000
_cell.angle_alpha   90.00
_cell.angle_beta   90.00
_cell.angle_gamma   90.00
#
_symmetry.space_group_name_H-M   'P 1'
#
loop_
_entity.id
_entity.type
_entity.pdbx_description
1 polymer ?
#
loop_
_entity_poly.entity_id
_entity_poly.type
_entity_poly.pdbx_seq_one_letter_code
_entity_poly.pdbx_strand_id
1 'polypeptide(L)'
;RNPPRPMPGEGSVRRCSYEGCVRPNESRAFYRIGPDTRAGGQDWSALVGWQLCHRCYTRYSKRGTLDRCLNAPLTKSERRCSFEGCARPDSSRKFYFIDQWTKAGGQDWGPVVGSVLCEACYDRYRNRGTIEWSRNAVLPPAERRCSYEGCSRPVCSGKFYRIDKGSKAGGRDWEPLTGAVLCKSCYNRFMKRGTLETRNSPRDERRSASTSNVDSSEATSSRAGID
;
A
#
# COMPACT_ATOMS: atom_id res chain seq x y z
N ARG A 1 -20.00 8.57 32.53
CA ARG A 1 -21.27 8.00 33.05
C ARG A 1 -21.30 6.51 32.76
N ASN A 2 -21.57 5.67 33.77
CA ASN A 2 -21.62 4.21 33.62
C ASN A 2 -22.81 3.77 32.76
N PRO A 3 -22.66 2.74 31.91
CA PRO A 3 -23.77 2.19 31.13
C PRO A 3 -24.82 1.56 32.07
N PRO A 4 -26.10 1.53 31.66
CA PRO A 4 -27.16 0.88 32.42
C PRO A 4 -26.85 -0.59 32.67
N ARG A 5 -27.14 -1.08 33.89
CA ARG A 5 -26.91 -2.46 34.29
C ARG A 5 -27.82 -3.41 33.49
N PRO A 6 -27.29 -4.50 32.92
CA PRO A 6 -28.12 -5.53 32.30
C PRO A 6 -28.93 -6.25 33.37
N MET A 7 -30.26 -6.26 33.24
CA MET A 7 -31.14 -6.99 34.14
C MET A 7 -31.05 -8.50 33.88
N PRO A 8 -31.01 -9.36 34.92
CA PRO A 8 -31.27 -10.79 34.79
C PRO A 8 -32.79 -10.99 34.61
N GLY A 9 -33.18 -11.89 33.72
CA GLY A 9 -34.57 -12.09 33.33
C GLY A 9 -34.67 -13.42 32.62
N GLU A 10 -35.49 -14.28 33.21
CA GLU A 10 -35.75 -15.68 32.89
C GLU A 10 -36.21 -15.91 31.44
N GLY A 11 -35.81 -17.08 30.90
CA GLY A 11 -36.51 -17.83 29.85
C GLY A 11 -36.59 -17.26 28.43
N SER A 12 -36.45 -15.95 28.22
CA SER A 12 -36.54 -15.36 26.87
C SER A 12 -35.19 -15.43 26.15
N VAL A 13 -35.17 -16.05 24.97
CA VAL A 13 -34.01 -16.05 24.08
C VAL A 13 -33.65 -14.61 23.75
N ARG A 14 -32.63 -14.06 24.41
CA ARG A 14 -32.19 -12.67 24.20
C ARG A 14 -31.56 -12.56 22.83
N ARG A 15 -32.30 -11.97 21.88
CA ARG A 15 -31.88 -11.74 20.50
C ARG A 15 -31.74 -10.24 20.20
N CYS A 16 -30.74 -9.88 19.39
CA CYS A 16 -30.59 -8.54 18.84
C CYS A 16 -31.65 -8.30 17.77
N SER A 17 -32.44 -7.23 17.92
CA SER A 17 -33.50 -6.80 17.00
C SER A 17 -32.97 -6.21 15.69
N TYR A 18 -31.72 -5.72 15.67
CA TYR A 18 -31.12 -5.20 14.44
C TYR A 18 -30.88 -6.33 13.43
N GLU A 19 -31.56 -6.26 12.29
CA GLU A 19 -31.52 -7.26 11.21
C GLU A 19 -30.10 -7.49 10.67
N GLY A 20 -29.29 -6.43 10.55
CA GLY A 20 -27.88 -6.52 10.14
C GLY A 20 -26.93 -7.10 11.19
N CYS A 21 -27.44 -7.68 12.28
CA CYS A 21 -26.61 -8.28 13.33
C CYS A 21 -26.16 -9.70 12.96
N VAL A 22 -24.87 -9.85 12.63
CA VAL A 22 -24.23 -11.13 12.27
C VAL A 22 -24.42 -12.27 13.30
N ARG A 23 -24.50 -11.93 14.59
CA ARG A 23 -24.65 -12.93 15.67
C ARG A 23 -25.71 -12.42 16.65
N PRO A 24 -27.00 -12.50 16.26
CA PRO A 24 -28.05 -11.81 16.99
C PRO A 24 -28.33 -12.48 18.34
N ASN A 25 -28.02 -13.77 18.49
CA ASN A 25 -28.21 -14.52 19.73
C ASN A 25 -26.95 -14.60 20.60
N GLU A 26 -25.80 -14.14 20.10
CA GLU A 26 -24.52 -14.29 20.80
C GLU A 26 -24.02 -12.94 21.31
N SER A 27 -24.32 -12.66 22.58
CA SER A 27 -23.77 -11.49 23.25
C SER A 27 -23.63 -11.69 24.75
N ARG A 28 -22.57 -11.10 25.31
CA ARG A 28 -22.38 -11.00 26.76
C ARG A 28 -23.45 -10.17 27.46
N ALA A 29 -24.12 -9.29 26.73
CA ALA A 29 -25.16 -8.42 27.25
C ALA A 29 -26.09 -7.97 26.12
N PHE A 30 -27.35 -7.73 26.50
CA PHE A 30 -28.37 -7.16 25.64
C PHE A 30 -28.94 -5.92 26.32
N TYR A 31 -29.17 -4.88 25.54
CA TYR A 31 -29.61 -3.56 25.99
C TYR A 31 -30.95 -3.27 25.34
N ARG A 32 -31.99 -3.04 26.13
CA ARG A 32 -33.27 -2.52 25.64
C ARG A 32 -33.17 -1.00 25.59
N ILE A 33 -33.54 -0.42 24.46
CA ILE A 33 -33.50 1.03 24.26
C ILE A 33 -34.82 1.62 24.75
N GLY A 34 -34.75 2.37 25.85
CA GLY A 34 -35.87 3.17 26.36
C GLY A 34 -35.90 4.58 25.78
N PRO A 35 -37.02 5.31 25.92
CA PRO A 35 -37.15 6.71 25.49
C PRO A 35 -36.18 7.67 26.19
N ASP A 36 -35.63 7.26 27.34
CA ASP A 36 -34.65 7.97 28.16
C ASP A 36 -33.20 7.58 27.84
N THR A 37 -32.96 6.72 26.85
CA THR A 37 -31.61 6.28 26.48
C THR A 37 -30.79 7.45 25.93
N ARG A 38 -29.75 7.87 26.66
CA ARG A 38 -28.86 9.00 26.28
C ARG A 38 -27.39 8.62 26.21
N ALA A 39 -27.09 7.44 25.66
CA ALA A 39 -25.73 6.93 25.60
C ALA A 39 -24.93 7.55 24.46
N GLY A 40 -23.74 8.09 24.76
CA GLY A 40 -22.77 8.58 23.78
C GLY A 40 -23.19 9.81 22.97
N GLY A 41 -24.15 10.60 23.48
CA GLY A 41 -24.60 11.84 22.84
C GLY A 41 -25.31 11.64 21.50
N GLN A 42 -25.77 10.43 21.21
CA GLN A 42 -26.52 10.12 19.99
C GLN A 42 -28.02 10.23 20.24
N ASP A 43 -28.79 10.46 19.17
CA ASP A 43 -30.24 10.36 19.20
C ASP A 43 -30.65 8.89 19.08
N TRP A 44 -31.36 8.37 20.09
CA TRP A 44 -31.82 6.97 20.14
C TRP A 44 -33.29 6.82 19.78
N SER A 45 -33.99 7.91 19.44
CA SER A 45 -35.45 7.94 19.30
C SER A 45 -35.97 6.91 18.30
N ALA A 46 -35.28 6.73 17.17
CA ALA A 46 -35.62 5.74 16.14
C ALA A 46 -35.44 4.28 16.58
N LEU A 47 -34.73 4.03 17.68
CA LEU A 47 -34.42 2.70 18.20
C LEU A 47 -35.19 2.38 19.48
N VAL A 48 -36.09 3.26 19.95
CA VAL A 48 -36.88 3.00 21.17
C VAL A 48 -37.68 1.70 21.01
N GLY A 49 -37.64 0.84 22.03
CA GLY A 49 -38.24 -0.49 22.01
C GLY A 49 -37.32 -1.59 21.45
N TRP A 50 -36.22 -1.25 20.78
CA TRP A 50 -35.31 -2.24 20.22
C TRP A 50 -34.45 -2.90 21.30
N GLN A 51 -34.07 -4.15 21.06
CA GLN A 51 -33.07 -4.86 21.86
C GLN A 51 -31.77 -5.00 21.07
N LEU A 52 -30.69 -4.39 21.56
CA LEU A 52 -29.39 -4.44 20.90
C LEU A 52 -28.41 -5.32 21.67
N CYS A 53 -27.66 -6.16 20.96
CA CYS A 53 -26.51 -6.82 21.54
C CYS A 53 -25.44 -5.79 21.92
N HIS A 54 -24.53 -6.14 22.84
CA HIS A 54 -23.49 -5.24 23.33
C HIS A 54 -22.67 -4.56 22.22
N ARG A 55 -22.37 -5.30 21.14
CA ARG A 55 -21.63 -4.75 19.98
C ARG A 55 -22.44 -3.70 19.22
N CYS A 56 -23.73 -3.95 18.99
CA CYS A 56 -24.62 -2.99 18.31
C CYS A 56 -24.84 -1.74 19.16
N TYR A 57 -25.14 -1.92 20.45
CA TYR A 57 -25.32 -0.82 21.40
C TYR A 57 -24.08 0.08 21.45
N THR A 58 -22.89 -0.51 21.64
CA THR A 58 -21.64 0.25 21.70
C THR A 58 -21.32 0.96 20.39
N ARG A 59 -21.64 0.34 19.25
CA ARG A 59 -21.42 0.95 17.93
C ARG A 59 -22.30 2.18 17.77
N TYR A 60 -23.60 2.03 18.00
CA TYR A 60 -24.53 3.15 17.87
C TYR A 60 -24.15 4.26 18.83
N SER A 61 -23.89 3.96 20.10
CA SER A 61 -23.43 4.94 21.09
C SER A 61 -22.19 5.72 20.65
N LYS A 62 -21.27 5.12 19.89
CA LYS A 62 -20.05 5.78 19.42
C LYS A 62 -20.18 6.45 18.05
N ARG A 63 -21.11 6.01 17.19
CA ARG A 63 -21.14 6.36 15.77
C ARG A 63 -22.48 6.90 15.27
N GLY A 64 -23.54 6.82 16.06
CA GLY A 64 -24.90 7.19 15.67
C GLY A 64 -25.54 6.27 14.62
N THR A 65 -24.89 5.14 14.25
CA THR A 65 -25.42 4.20 13.26
C THR A 65 -25.16 2.74 13.66
N LEU A 66 -26.14 1.89 13.35
CA LEU A 66 -26.06 0.43 13.52
C LEU A 66 -25.41 -0.26 12.34
N ASP A 67 -25.33 0.41 11.18
CA ASP A 67 -24.82 -0.17 9.95
C ASP A 67 -23.42 -0.71 10.14
N ARG A 68 -23.33 -2.05 10.07
CA ARG A 68 -22.08 -2.80 10.08
C ARG A 68 -21.52 -2.91 8.67
N CYS A 69 -21.40 -1.78 7.97
CA CYS A 69 -20.63 -1.63 6.75
C CYS A 69 -19.10 -1.73 7.02
N LEU A 70 -18.66 -2.63 7.90
CA LEU A 70 -17.23 -2.85 8.12
C LEU A 70 -17.07 -4.30 8.57
N ASN A 71 -16.83 -5.18 7.60
CA ASN A 71 -16.41 -6.57 7.80
C ASN A 71 -17.49 -7.48 8.40
N ALA A 72 -18.66 -7.59 7.78
CA ALA A 72 -19.42 -8.83 7.90
C ALA A 72 -18.45 -9.99 7.61
N PRO A 73 -18.37 -11.04 8.46
CA PRO A 73 -17.50 -12.16 8.18
C PRO A 73 -17.95 -12.77 6.86
N LEU A 74 -17.12 -12.59 5.83
CA LEU A 74 -17.30 -13.21 4.53
C LEU A 74 -17.46 -14.71 4.74
N THR A 75 -18.48 -15.29 4.12
CA THR A 75 -18.66 -16.74 4.10
C THR A 75 -17.44 -17.40 3.46
N LYS A 76 -17.22 -18.70 3.70
CA LYS A 76 -16.06 -19.41 3.14
C LYS A 76 -16.00 -19.30 1.61
N SER A 77 -17.14 -19.25 0.95
CA SER A 77 -17.30 -19.02 -0.50
C SER A 77 -16.94 -17.60 -0.95
N GLU A 78 -17.11 -16.60 -0.09
CA GLU A 78 -16.81 -15.18 -0.40
C GLU A 78 -15.38 -14.77 -0.01
N ARG A 79 -14.62 -15.64 0.67
CA ARG A 79 -13.23 -15.39 1.10
C ARG A 79 -12.22 -15.60 -0.03
N ARG A 80 -12.40 -14.83 -1.10
CA ARG A 80 -11.48 -14.78 -2.25
C ARG A 80 -11.26 -13.33 -2.64
N CYS A 81 -10.01 -12.97 -2.92
CA CYS A 81 -9.70 -11.65 -3.43
C CYS A 81 -10.31 -11.51 -4.84
N SER A 82 -11.16 -10.51 -5.05
CA SER A 82 -11.81 -10.23 -6.33
C SER A 82 -10.94 -9.39 -7.28
N PHE A 83 -9.79 -8.89 -6.81
CA PHE A 83 -8.88 -8.13 -7.66
C PHE A 83 -8.17 -9.06 -8.66
N GLU A 84 -8.38 -8.83 -9.95
CA GLU A 84 -7.89 -9.68 -11.05
C GLU A 84 -6.35 -9.86 -11.04
N GLY A 85 -5.60 -8.83 -10.63
CA GLY A 85 -4.14 -8.89 -10.53
C GLY A 85 -3.60 -9.53 -9.25
N CYS A 86 -4.43 -10.16 -8.41
CA CYS A 86 -3.99 -10.75 -7.16
C CYS A 86 -3.26 -12.09 -7.41
N ALA A 87 -1.98 -12.17 -7.00
CA ALA A 87 -1.18 -13.38 -7.19
C ALA A 87 -1.65 -14.59 -6.35
N ARG A 88 -2.36 -14.34 -5.25
CA ARG A 88 -2.81 -15.37 -4.29
C ARG A 88 -4.20 -15.00 -3.76
N PRO A 89 -5.26 -15.15 -4.58
CA PRO A 89 -6.58 -14.66 -4.23
C PRO A 89 -7.21 -15.43 -3.06
N ASP A 90 -6.86 -16.70 -2.84
CA ASP A 90 -7.46 -17.52 -1.79
C ASP A 90 -6.60 -17.65 -0.52
N SER A 91 -5.33 -17.27 -0.56
CA SER A 91 -4.34 -17.63 0.47
C SER A 91 -4.20 -16.62 1.63
N SER A 92 -5.18 -15.74 1.82
CA SER A 92 -5.10 -14.68 2.81
C SER A 92 -5.70 -15.07 4.15
N ARG A 93 -5.06 -14.64 5.24
CA ARG A 93 -5.61 -14.82 6.60
C ARG A 93 -6.85 -13.97 6.82
N LYS A 94 -6.91 -12.80 6.17
CA LYS A 94 -8.04 -11.86 6.27
C LYS A 94 -8.50 -11.39 4.89
N PHE A 95 -9.78 -11.10 4.81
CA PHE A 95 -10.43 -10.55 3.63
C PHE A 95 -11.31 -9.38 4.06
N TYR A 96 -11.33 -8.34 3.23
CA TYR A 96 -11.98 -7.07 3.50
C TYR A 96 -12.96 -6.81 2.35
N PHE A 97 -14.25 -6.77 2.67
CA PHE A 97 -15.24 -6.25 1.74
C PHE A 97 -15.16 -4.73 1.76
N ILE A 98 -15.01 -4.12 0.59
CA ILE A 98 -14.97 -2.68 0.43
C ILE A 98 -16.37 -2.20 0.08
N ASP A 99 -16.98 -1.43 0.97
CA ASP A 99 -18.23 -0.74 0.68
C ASP A 99 -18.03 0.76 0.48
N GLN A 100 -19.11 1.44 0.09
CA GLN A 100 -19.17 2.88 -0.15
C GLN A 100 -18.79 3.75 1.06
N TRP A 101 -18.71 3.16 2.26
CA TRP A 101 -18.37 3.85 3.50
C TRP A 101 -16.93 3.57 3.96
N THR A 102 -16.16 2.81 3.18
CA THR A 102 -14.77 2.51 3.49
C THR A 102 -13.92 3.78 3.41
N LYS A 103 -13.42 4.24 4.57
CA LYS A 103 -12.62 5.48 4.72
C LYS A 103 -11.24 5.23 5.32
N ALA A 104 -10.57 4.15 4.91
CA ALA A 104 -9.27 3.78 5.45
C ALA A 104 -8.11 4.43 4.69
N GLY A 105 -7.11 4.95 5.41
CA GLY A 105 -5.85 5.43 4.80
C GLY A 105 -5.96 6.73 3.98
N GLY A 106 -7.07 7.47 4.08
CA GLY A 106 -7.25 8.74 3.36
C GLY A 106 -7.29 8.60 1.84
N GLN A 107 -7.53 7.39 1.32
CA GLN A 107 -7.64 7.12 -0.10
C GLN A 107 -9.10 7.18 -0.55
N ASP A 108 -9.30 7.46 -1.83
CA ASP A 108 -10.60 7.25 -2.48
C ASP A 108 -10.79 5.76 -2.76
N TRP A 109 -11.78 5.14 -2.12
CA TRP A 109 -12.13 3.73 -2.31
C TRP A 109 -13.19 3.50 -3.38
N GLY A 110 -13.77 4.55 -3.94
CA GLY A 110 -14.81 4.50 -4.98
C GLY A 110 -14.53 3.47 -6.09
N PRO A 111 -13.33 3.44 -6.68
CA PRO A 111 -12.99 2.50 -7.76
C PRO A 111 -13.02 1.01 -7.38
N VAL A 112 -12.98 0.69 -6.08
CA VAL A 112 -12.90 -0.68 -5.56
C VAL A 112 -14.08 -1.03 -4.64
N VAL A 113 -15.11 -0.17 -4.57
CA VAL A 113 -16.37 -0.49 -3.89
C VAL A 113 -17.01 -1.73 -4.50
N GLY A 114 -17.56 -2.61 -3.65
CA GLY A 114 -18.11 -3.91 -4.02
C GLY A 114 -17.07 -5.03 -4.12
N SER A 115 -15.77 -4.71 -4.06
CA SER A 115 -14.72 -5.72 -4.14
C SER A 115 -14.40 -6.35 -2.78
N VAL A 116 -13.92 -7.60 -2.82
CA VAL A 116 -13.30 -8.27 -1.67
C VAL A 116 -11.80 -8.26 -1.87
N LEU A 117 -11.06 -7.64 -0.96
CA LEU A 117 -9.61 -7.58 -1.02
C LEU A 117 -8.99 -8.50 0.03
N CYS A 118 -7.96 -9.26 -0.37
CA CYS A 118 -7.08 -9.89 0.61
C CYS A 118 -6.29 -8.83 1.41
N GLU A 119 -5.71 -9.23 2.54
CA GLU A 119 -4.95 -8.33 3.42
C GLU A 119 -3.85 -7.57 2.67
N ALA A 120 -3.10 -8.25 1.80
CA ALA A 120 -2.05 -7.63 1.01
C ALA A 120 -2.57 -6.57 0.00
N CYS A 121 -3.70 -6.84 -0.66
CA CYS A 121 -4.31 -5.90 -1.61
C CYS A 121 -4.95 -4.72 -0.87
N TYR A 122 -5.62 -4.99 0.25
CA TYR A 122 -6.22 -3.96 1.11
C TYR A 122 -5.17 -2.98 1.64
N ASP A 123 -4.10 -3.49 2.25
CA ASP A 123 -3.05 -2.64 2.82
C ASP A 123 -2.33 -1.85 1.74
N ARG A 124 -2.14 -2.43 0.55
CA ARG A 124 -1.56 -1.70 -0.56
C ARG A 124 -2.44 -0.55 -1.00
N TYR A 125 -3.72 -0.81 -1.26
CA TYR A 125 -4.64 0.24 -1.67
C TYR A 125 -4.72 1.33 -0.62
N ARG A 126 -4.89 0.95 0.65
CA ARG A 126 -4.90 1.86 1.80
C ARG A 126 -3.67 2.77 1.84
N ASN A 127 -2.50 2.27 1.47
CA ASN A 127 -1.24 3.02 1.55
C ASN A 127 -0.89 3.79 0.27
N ARG A 128 -1.40 3.40 -0.90
CA ARG A 128 -0.97 3.92 -2.21
C ARG A 128 -2.08 4.51 -3.07
N GLY A 129 -3.35 4.21 -2.77
CA GLY A 129 -4.50 4.52 -3.60
C GLY A 129 -4.67 3.59 -4.81
N THR A 130 -3.76 2.64 -5.05
CA THR A 130 -3.82 1.70 -6.18
C THR A 130 -3.44 0.27 -5.75
N ILE A 131 -4.12 -0.75 -6.30
CA ILE A 131 -3.82 -2.17 -6.03
C ILE A 131 -2.77 -2.71 -6.99
N GLU A 132 -2.65 -2.09 -8.17
CA GLU A 132 -1.76 -2.52 -9.23
C GLU A 132 -0.40 -2.88 -8.66
N TRP A 133 -0.03 -4.14 -8.91
CA TRP A 133 1.35 -4.50 -8.81
C TRP A 133 2.00 -3.76 -9.97
N SER A 134 2.66 -2.64 -9.68
CA SER A 134 3.92 -2.35 -10.33
C SER A 134 4.85 -3.52 -9.97
N ARG A 135 4.60 -4.70 -10.56
CA ARG A 135 5.67 -5.61 -10.89
C ARG A 135 6.61 -4.64 -11.58
N ASN A 136 7.79 -4.43 -11.01
CA ASN A 136 8.91 -4.10 -11.87
C ASN A 136 8.89 -5.26 -12.86
N ALA A 137 8.16 -5.10 -13.97
CA ALA A 137 8.07 -6.08 -15.02
C ALA A 137 9.52 -6.37 -15.27
N VAL A 138 9.90 -7.63 -15.08
CA VAL A 138 11.29 -8.03 -15.16
C VAL A 138 11.75 -7.54 -16.52
N LEU A 139 12.52 -6.45 -16.53
CA LEU A 139 12.81 -5.76 -17.78
C LEU A 139 13.42 -6.79 -18.72
N PRO A 140 13.01 -6.84 -20.01
CA PRO A 140 13.62 -7.74 -20.95
C PRO A 140 15.13 -7.49 -20.95
N PRO A 141 15.97 -8.51 -21.19
CA PRO A 141 17.43 -8.36 -21.11
C PRO A 141 17.98 -7.15 -21.88
N ALA A 142 17.35 -6.80 -23.02
CA ALA A 142 17.68 -5.62 -23.82
C ALA A 142 17.51 -4.27 -23.07
N GLU A 143 16.61 -4.21 -22.10
CA GLU A 143 16.29 -3.00 -21.31
C GLU A 143 16.98 -3.00 -19.94
N ARG A 144 17.76 -4.04 -19.59
CA ARG A 144 18.47 -4.16 -18.30
C ARG A 144 19.79 -3.37 -18.29
N ARG A 145 19.70 -2.08 -18.56
CA ARG A 145 20.84 -1.15 -18.49
C ARG A 145 20.46 0.07 -17.68
N CYS A 146 21.30 0.44 -16.71
CA CYS A 146 21.15 1.68 -15.97
C CYS A 146 21.34 2.86 -16.93
N SER A 147 20.34 3.74 -17.02
CA SER A 147 20.34 4.94 -17.86
C SER A 147 21.18 6.07 -17.27
N TYR A 148 21.50 6.01 -15.98
CA TYR A 148 22.36 7.02 -15.35
C TYR A 148 23.80 6.94 -15.87
N GLU A 149 24.28 8.01 -16.49
CA GLU A 149 25.61 8.09 -17.12
C GLU A 149 26.76 7.89 -16.12
N GLY A 150 26.61 8.34 -14.87
CA GLY A 150 27.59 8.14 -13.80
C GLY A 150 27.56 6.75 -13.16
N CYS A 151 26.87 5.77 -13.75
CA CYS A 151 26.82 4.41 -13.23
C CYS A 151 28.06 3.61 -13.63
N SER A 152 28.89 3.21 -12.64
CA SER A 152 30.08 2.38 -12.91
C SER A 152 29.79 0.97 -13.39
N ARG A 153 28.56 0.46 -13.18
CA ARG A 153 28.16 -0.92 -13.52
C ARG A 153 26.75 -0.93 -14.09
N PRO A 154 26.53 -0.40 -15.30
CA PRO A 154 25.18 -0.19 -15.81
C PRO A 154 24.44 -1.49 -16.14
N VAL A 155 25.13 -2.61 -16.38
CA VAL A 155 24.51 -3.90 -16.77
C VAL A 155 24.59 -4.98 -15.68
N CYS A 156 25.40 -4.82 -14.64
CA CYS A 156 25.72 -5.90 -13.69
C CYS A 156 24.78 -5.98 -12.47
N SER A 157 23.54 -5.51 -12.58
CA SER A 157 22.64 -5.47 -11.43
C SER A 157 21.67 -6.65 -11.45
N GLY A 158 21.48 -7.32 -10.31
CA GLY A 158 20.46 -8.36 -10.16
C GLY A 158 19.02 -7.83 -10.23
N LYS A 159 18.83 -6.50 -10.14
CA LYS A 159 17.52 -5.83 -10.25
C LYS A 159 17.63 -4.48 -10.93
N PHE A 160 16.65 -4.18 -11.78
CA PHE A 160 16.49 -2.89 -12.44
C PHE A 160 15.09 -2.35 -12.17
N TYR A 161 14.98 -1.02 -12.10
CA TYR A 161 13.77 -0.29 -11.76
C TYR A 161 13.51 0.72 -12.87
N ARG A 162 12.39 0.60 -13.59
CA ARG A 162 11.89 1.66 -14.46
C ARG A 162 11.18 2.68 -13.58
N ILE A 163 11.47 3.96 -13.79
CA ILE A 163 10.83 5.04 -13.07
C ILE A 163 9.61 5.49 -13.86
N ASP A 164 8.43 5.17 -13.36
CA ASP A 164 7.19 5.56 -14.01
C ASP A 164 6.77 6.98 -13.60
N LYS A 165 5.97 7.62 -14.46
CA LYS A 165 5.40 8.94 -14.17
C LYS A 165 4.59 8.89 -12.87
N GLY A 166 4.87 9.81 -11.95
CA GLY A 166 4.22 9.86 -10.64
C GLY A 166 4.83 8.93 -9.58
N SER A 167 6.02 8.38 -9.81
CA SER A 167 6.78 7.65 -8.79
C SER A 167 7.05 8.53 -7.57
N LYS A 168 6.59 8.13 -6.37
CA LYS A 168 6.79 8.85 -5.09
C LYS A 168 7.61 8.06 -4.07
N ALA A 169 8.48 7.16 -4.53
CA ALA A 169 9.21 6.27 -3.64
C ALA A 169 10.14 7.05 -2.69
N GLY A 170 10.05 6.79 -1.39
CA GLY A 170 10.91 7.43 -0.38
C GLY A 170 10.66 8.94 -0.16
N GLY A 171 9.49 9.47 -0.57
CA GLY A 171 9.15 10.88 -0.38
C GLY A 171 10.03 11.84 -1.19
N ARG A 172 10.64 11.34 -2.27
CA ARG A 172 11.46 12.14 -3.20
C ARG A 172 10.68 12.43 -4.47
N ASP A 173 11.08 13.51 -5.14
CA ASP A 173 10.63 13.80 -6.49
C ASP A 173 11.44 12.98 -7.49
N TRP A 174 10.74 12.13 -8.24
CA TRP A 174 11.31 11.29 -9.29
C TRP A 174 11.01 11.82 -10.69
N GLU A 175 10.29 12.94 -10.80
CA GLU A 175 9.88 13.52 -12.08
C GLU A 175 11.06 13.70 -13.06
N PRO A 176 12.25 14.18 -12.64
CA PRO A 176 13.42 14.29 -13.52
C PRO A 176 13.95 12.96 -14.07
N LEU A 177 13.59 11.84 -13.44
CA LEU A 177 14.04 10.50 -13.81
C LEU A 177 12.93 9.68 -14.48
N THR A 178 11.78 10.29 -14.79
CA THR A 178 10.65 9.60 -15.45
C THR A 178 11.10 8.96 -16.77
N GLY A 179 10.80 7.68 -16.95
CA GLY A 179 11.23 6.87 -18.10
C GLY A 179 12.63 6.24 -17.96
N ALA A 180 13.45 6.70 -17.01
CA ALA A 180 14.79 6.14 -16.81
C ALA A 180 14.73 4.73 -16.19
N VAL A 181 15.73 3.91 -16.52
CA VAL A 181 15.96 2.62 -15.87
C VAL A 181 17.15 2.74 -14.93
N LEU A 182 16.97 2.46 -13.64
CA LEU A 182 18.04 2.49 -12.66
C LEU A 182 18.38 1.10 -12.17
N CYS A 183 19.68 0.82 -12.04
CA CYS A 183 20.13 -0.34 -11.28
C CYS A 183 19.77 -0.18 -9.80
N LYS A 184 19.72 -1.30 -9.05
CA LYS A 184 19.40 -1.29 -7.61
C LYS A 184 20.25 -0.30 -6.80
N SER A 185 21.53 -0.17 -7.12
CA SER A 185 22.43 0.74 -6.42
C SER A 185 22.09 2.21 -6.67
N CYS A 186 21.82 2.59 -7.92
CA CYS A 186 21.45 3.96 -8.29
C CYS A 186 20.05 4.31 -7.76
N TYR A 187 19.09 3.41 -7.91
CA TYR A 187 17.74 3.57 -7.35
C TYR A 187 17.76 3.83 -5.84
N ASN A 188 18.49 3.01 -5.09
CA ASN A 188 18.62 3.19 -3.64
C ASN A 188 19.37 4.47 -3.26
N ARG A 189 20.36 4.90 -4.06
CA ARG A 189 21.09 6.15 -3.83
C ARG A 189 20.14 7.33 -3.96
N PHE A 190 19.40 7.42 -5.07
CA PHE A 190 18.45 8.49 -5.30
C PHE A 190 17.34 8.49 -4.24
N MET A 191 16.78 7.31 -3.93
CA MET A 191 15.78 7.19 -2.86
C MET A 191 16.26 7.75 -1.53
N LYS A 192 17.52 7.50 -1.15
CA LYS A 192 18.08 7.97 0.14
C LYS A 192 18.49 9.44 0.10
N ARG A 193 19.18 9.87 -0.97
CA ARG A 193 19.87 11.18 -1.03
C ARG A 193 19.13 12.24 -1.83
N GLY A 194 18.17 11.86 -2.67
CA GLY A 194 17.52 12.75 -3.65
C GLY A 194 18.40 13.11 -4.85
N THR A 195 19.62 12.55 -4.95
CA THR A 195 20.53 12.77 -6.08
C THR A 195 21.31 11.49 -6.41
N LEU A 196 21.66 11.32 -7.69
CA LEU A 196 22.48 10.22 -8.19
C LEU A 196 23.97 10.52 -8.17
N GLU A 197 24.34 11.81 -8.06
CA GLU A 197 25.73 12.25 -8.07
C GLU A 197 26.51 11.64 -6.90
N THR A 198 27.65 11.04 -7.24
CA THR A 198 28.68 10.80 -6.24
C THR A 198 29.26 12.14 -5.84
N ARG A 199 29.31 12.43 -4.53
CA ARG A 199 30.27 13.44 -4.04
C ARG A 199 31.63 13.01 -4.55
N ASN A 200 32.15 13.68 -5.58
CA ASN A 200 33.54 13.53 -5.96
C ASN A 200 34.34 13.87 -4.71
N SER A 201 35.01 12.87 -4.15
CA SER A 201 36.02 13.14 -3.15
C SER A 201 37.08 13.99 -3.84
N PRO A 202 37.63 15.06 -3.24
CA PRO A 202 38.63 15.95 -3.85
C PRO A 202 39.98 15.28 -4.19
N ARG A 203 40.04 13.94 -4.29
CA ARG A 203 41.27 13.17 -4.42
C ARG A 203 41.70 12.89 -5.86
N ASP A 204 40.83 13.11 -6.85
CA ASP A 204 41.12 12.76 -8.25
C ASP A 204 41.75 13.90 -9.09
N GLU A 205 41.81 15.14 -8.60
CA GLU A 205 42.48 16.24 -9.35
C GLU A 205 44.01 16.14 -9.37
N ARG A 206 44.64 15.29 -8.53
CA ARG A 206 46.10 15.12 -8.55
C ARG A 206 46.63 14.11 -9.57
N ARG A 207 45.76 13.32 -10.22
CA ARG A 207 46.22 12.27 -11.15
C ARG A 207 46.15 12.66 -12.62
N SER A 208 45.47 13.76 -12.96
CA SER A 208 45.33 14.26 -14.32
C SER A 208 46.41 15.28 -14.73
N ALA A 209 47.33 15.66 -13.83
CA ALA A 209 48.41 16.61 -14.11
C ALA A 209 49.78 15.95 -14.40
N SER A 210 49.85 14.61 -14.50
CA SER A 210 51.13 13.89 -14.54
C SER A 210 51.45 13.17 -15.86
N THR A 211 50.64 13.34 -16.90
CA THR A 211 50.89 12.70 -18.21
C THR A 211 50.71 13.69 -19.36
N SER A 212 51.59 14.67 -19.41
CA SER A 212 51.89 15.41 -20.64
C SER A 212 53.36 15.85 -20.55
N ASN A 213 54.25 14.96 -20.98
CA ASN A 213 55.61 15.26 -21.45
C ASN A 213 56.27 13.95 -21.88
N VAL A 214 55.97 13.49 -23.10
CA VAL A 214 56.97 12.83 -23.93
C VAL A 214 56.83 13.42 -25.32
N ASP A 215 57.81 14.26 -25.61
CA ASP A 215 58.02 14.99 -26.84
C ASP A 215 58.39 14.05 -27.98
N SER A 216 58.17 14.57 -29.18
CA SER A 216 58.36 13.96 -30.48
C SER A 216 59.85 13.78 -30.79
N SER A 217 60.19 12.66 -31.43
CA SER A 217 61.28 12.66 -32.40
C SER A 217 60.99 11.65 -33.49
N GLU A 218 60.69 12.24 -34.64
CA GLU A 218 60.53 11.70 -35.98
C GLU A 218 61.87 11.18 -36.51
N ALA A 219 61.89 10.02 -37.16
CA ALA A 219 62.94 9.65 -38.12
C ALA A 219 62.39 8.62 -39.11
N THR A 220 62.09 9.14 -40.30
CA THR A 220 61.87 8.45 -41.57
C THR A 220 63.04 7.52 -41.94
N SER A 221 62.76 6.33 -42.48
CA SER A 221 63.61 5.75 -43.53
C SER A 221 62.91 4.62 -44.27
N SER A 222 62.69 4.86 -45.55
CA SER A 222 62.22 3.93 -46.58
C SER A 222 63.22 2.80 -46.88
N ARG A 223 62.71 1.62 -47.27
CA ARG A 223 63.31 0.68 -48.24
C ARG A 223 62.27 -0.40 -48.57
N ALA A 224 61.62 -0.33 -49.74
CA ALA A 224 62.02 -0.95 -51.00
C ALA A 224 61.71 -2.47 -51.03
N GLY A 225 60.73 -2.84 -51.85
CA GLY A 225 60.54 -4.22 -52.28
C GLY A 225 61.58 -4.60 -53.34
N ILE A 226 61.89 -5.90 -53.40
CA ILE A 226 62.46 -6.63 -54.54
C ILE A 226 61.93 -8.07 -54.43
N ASP A 227 61.47 -8.59 -55.57
CA ASP A 227 61.11 -9.97 -55.98
C ASP A 227 60.82 -11.07 -54.95
#